data_AF-A0A831SKG0-F1
#
_entry.id   AF-A0A831SKG0-F1
#
_cell.length_a   1.000
_cell.length_b   1.000
_cell.length_c   1.000
_cell.angle_alpha   90.00
_cell.angle_beta   90.00
_cell.angle_gamma   90.00
#
_symmetry.space_group_name_H-M   'P 1'
#
loop_
_entity.id
_entity.type
_entity.pdbx_description
1 polymer ?
#
loop_
_entity_poly.entity_id
_entity_poly.type
_entity_poly.pdbx_seq_one_letter_code
_entity_poly.pdbx_strand_id
1 'polypeptide(L)' 'DVSMRIPGSPLTRFTPHTGYLYGESISYGERIAMEIKKAIELDRLREIVT' A
#
# COMPACT_ATOMS: atom_id res chain seq x y z
N ASP A 1 -18.16 8.11 -9.46
CA ASP A 1 -16.78 8.35 -9.91
C ASP A 1 -15.88 7.33 -9.21
N VAL A 2 -14.95 6.70 -9.93
CA VAL A 2 -14.07 5.64 -9.40
C VAL A 2 -12.63 6.00 -9.71
N SER A 3 -11.82 6.12 -8.66
CA SER A 3 -10.38 6.30 -8.79
C SER A 3 -9.68 4.95 -8.73
N MET A 4 -8.99 4.56 -9.80
CA MET A 4 -8.10 3.37 -9.81
C MET A 4 -6.74 3.63 -9.16
N ARG A 5 -6.50 4.86 -8.70
CA ARG A 5 -5.30 5.29 -7.98
C ARG A 5 -5.63 5.67 -6.54
N ILE A 6 -4.59 5.87 -5.74
CA ILE A 6 -4.72 6.38 -4.37
C ILE A 6 -5.57 7.67 -4.39
N PRO A 7 -6.61 7.77 -3.53
CA PRO A 7 -7.45 8.95 -3.44
C PRO A 7 -6.66 10.16 -2.94
N GLY A 8 -7.07 11.38 -3.28
CA GLY A 8 -6.31 12.60 -2.99
C GLY A 8 -6.03 12.90 -1.50
N SER A 9 -6.78 12.29 -0.58
CA SER A 9 -6.50 12.34 0.86
C SER A 9 -6.40 10.94 1.46
N PRO A 10 -5.27 10.23 1.24
CA PRO A 10 -5.09 8.86 1.72
C PRO A 10 -4.68 8.79 3.21
N LEU A 11 -4.37 9.94 3.81
CA LEU A 11 -3.90 10.06 5.19
C LEU A 11 -5.05 10.16 6.21
N THR A 12 -6.31 10.30 5.77
CA THR A 12 -7.44 10.19 6.69
C THR A 12 -7.46 8.75 7.21
N ARG A 13 -7.08 8.58 8.46
CA ARG A 13 -7.13 7.33 9.23
C ARG A 13 -8.59 6.92 9.41
N PHE A 14 -9.22 6.44 8.34
CA PHE A 14 -10.66 6.25 8.33
C PHE A 14 -11.06 5.00 9.11
N THR A 15 -10.19 3.98 9.16
CA THR A 15 -10.52 2.70 9.81
C THR A 15 -9.28 1.93 10.27
N PRO A 16 -9.28 1.28 11.45
CA PRO A 16 -8.11 0.57 12.03
C PRO A 16 -7.75 -0.76 11.33
N HIS A 17 -8.18 -0.98 10.08
CA HIS A 17 -8.00 -2.24 9.36
C HIS A 17 -6.54 -2.68 9.29
N THR A 18 -5.62 -1.75 9.00
CA THR A 18 -4.20 -2.07 8.95
C THR A 18 -3.68 -2.45 10.33
N GLY A 19 -4.18 -1.83 11.40
CA GLY A 19 -3.82 -2.17 12.78
C GLY A 19 -4.20 -3.61 13.13
N TYR A 20 -5.34 -4.10 12.65
CA TYR A 20 -5.73 -5.49 12.85
C TYR A 20 -4.89 -6.49 12.04
N LEU A 21 -4.49 -6.12 10.82
CA LEU A 21 -3.76 -7.01 9.92
C LEU A 21 -2.25 -7.02 10.19
N TYR A 22 -1.69 -5.89 10.58
CA TYR A 22 -0.25 -5.66 10.66
C TYR A 22 0.24 -5.26 12.06
N GLY A 23 -0.66 -5.13 13.04
CA GLY A 23 -0.33 -4.72 14.40
C GLY A 23 -0.07 -3.22 14.56
N GLU A 24 0.00 -2.47 13.46
CA GLU A 24 0.24 -1.03 13.44
C GLU A 24 -0.56 -0.31 12.34
N SER A 25 -0.69 1.01 12.49
CA SER A 25 -1.34 1.84 11.48
C SER A 25 -0.38 2.04 10.31
N ILE A 26 -0.73 1.55 9.12
CA ILE A 26 0.08 1.66 7.91
C ILE A 26 -0.66 2.57 6.92
N SER A 27 0.02 3.60 6.42
CA SER A 27 -0.48 4.46 5.35
C SER A 27 -0.48 3.74 3.99
N TYR A 28 -1.26 4.24 3.04
CA TYR A 28 -1.24 3.71 1.67
C TYR A 28 0.16 3.77 1.03
N GLY A 29 0.91 4.83 1.30
CA GLY A 29 2.29 4.99 0.80
C GLY A 29 3.23 3.93 1.36
N GLU A 30 3.18 3.69 2.67
CA GLU A 30 3.94 2.62 3.32
C GLU A 30 3.56 1.25 2.77
N ARG A 31 2.26 0.98 2.57
CA ARG A 31 1.82 -0.29 1.97
C ARG A 31 2.32 -0.48 0.54
N ILE A 32 2.36 0.56 -0.28
CA ILE A 32 2.97 0.50 -1.62
C ILE A 32 4.47 0.22 -1.52
N ALA A 33 5.18 0.93 -0.63
CA ALA A 33 6.62 0.73 -0.44
C ALA A 33 6.95 -0.70 0.00
N MET A 34 6.13 -1.29 0.88
CA MET A 34 6.24 -2.71 1.27
C MET A 34 6.11 -3.65 0.07
N GLU A 35 5.18 -3.37 -0.86
CA GLU A 35 4.99 -4.20 -2.05
C GLU A 35 6.21 -4.10 -2.99
N ILE A 36 6.71 -2.89 -3.23
CA ILE A 36 7.89 -2.66 -4.07
C ILE A 36 9.10 -3.38 -3.47
N LYS A 37 9.33 -3.23 -2.17
CA LYS A 37 10.43 -3.89 -1.46
C LYS A 37 10.33 -5.42 -1.61
N LYS A 38 9.15 -6.00 -1.38
CA LYS A 38 8.91 -7.44 -1.53
C LYS A 38 9.13 -7.91 -2.98
N ALA A 39 8.70 -7.14 -3.97
CA ALA A 39 8.90 -7.49 -5.37
C ALA A 39 10.38 -7.45 -5.78
N ILE A 40 11.17 -6.53 -5.21
CA ILE A 40 12.64 -6.52 -5.40
C ILE A 40 13.27 -7.75 -4.73
N GLU A 41 12.90 -8.07 -3.50
CA GLU A 41 13.42 -9.25 -2.76
C GLU A 41 13.12 -10.58 -3.45
N LEU A 42 12.01 -10.66 -4.19
CA LEU A 42 11.60 -11.85 -4.93
C LEU A 42 12.04 -11.86 -6.41
N ASP A 43 12.75 -10.84 -6.88
CA ASP A 43 13.08 -10.62 -8.31
C ASP A 43 11.85 -10.61 -9.24
N ARG A 44 10.74 -10.05 -8.76
CA ARG A 44 9.42 -9.98 -9.44
C ARG A 44 8.94 -8.56 -9.69
N LEU A 45 9.85 -7.57 -9.65
CA LEU A 45 9.50 -6.16 -9.84
C LEU A 45 8.73 -5.89 -11.15
N ARG A 46 9.05 -6.63 -12.22
CA ARG A 46 8.40 -6.52 -13.53
C ARG A 46 6.89 -6.83 -13.53
N GLU A 47 6.37 -7.50 -12.50
CA GLU A 47 4.94 -7.85 -12.43
C GLU A 47 4.06 -6.71 -11.92
N ILE A 48 4.66 -5.74 -11.21
CA ILE A 48 3.92 -4.66 -10.52
C ILE A 48 4.16 -3.28 -11.15
N VAL A 49 4.97 -3.22 -12.22
CA VAL A 49 5.25 -2.02 -13.00
C VAL A 49 4.89 -2.26 -14.46
N THR A 50 4.46 -1.21 -15.15
CA THR A 50 4.12 -1.20 -16.57
C THR A 50 4.57 0.12 -17.19
#